data_AF-A0A914B4L5-F1
#
_entry.id   AF-A0A914B4L5-F1
#
_cell.length_a   1.000
_cell.length_b   1.000
_cell.length_c   1.000
_cell.angle_alpha   90.00
_cell.angle_beta   90.00
_cell.angle_gamma   90.00
#
_symmetry.space_group_name_H-M   'P 1'
#
loop_
_entity.id
_entity.type
_entity.pdbx_description
1 polymer ?
#
loop_
_entity_poly.entity_id
_entity_poly.type
_entity_poly.pdbx_seq_one_letter_code
_entity_poly.pdbx_strand_id
1 'polypeptide(L)'
;MANDHRVDGRGKTKLSKNLMQMKFMQRTQESNVQKELEAEQRRRIDETHWFLDLPEITVKESNFDVEPSFAVCEDLKFGRMSYKGMNPSIEKIMRSIEAEELEAISEQREREMTVSDEEMARRYSTLVGTITNKFTKKRNRTQALDEPQEKRVKKEFRKPPDE
;
A
#
# COMPACT_ATOMS: atom_id res chain seq x y z
N MET A 1 57.78 -9.20 -35.29
CA MET A 1 56.32 -9.26 -35.18
C MET A 1 55.96 -8.61 -33.85
N ALA A 2 55.25 -7.49 -33.90
CA ALA A 2 55.02 -6.61 -32.76
C ALA A 2 54.03 -7.24 -31.77
N ASN A 3 54.36 -7.15 -30.48
CA ASN A 3 53.44 -7.44 -29.38
C ASN A 3 52.39 -6.33 -29.31
N ASP A 4 51.14 -6.68 -29.59
CA ASP A 4 49.99 -5.78 -29.47
C ASP A 4 49.54 -5.77 -28.00
N HIS A 5 50.08 -4.83 -27.23
CA HIS A 5 49.55 -4.46 -25.92
C HIS A 5 48.31 -3.60 -26.12
N ARG A 6 47.13 -4.25 -26.18
CA ARG A 6 45.85 -3.56 -26.01
C ARG A 6 45.74 -3.03 -24.59
N VAL A 7 45.84 -1.70 -24.51
CA VAL A 7 45.60 -0.88 -23.33
C VAL A 7 44.10 -0.78 -23.13
N ASP A 8 43.55 -1.55 -22.19
CA ASP A 8 42.19 -1.35 -21.70
C ASP A 8 42.23 -0.93 -20.21
N GLY A 9 41.79 0.32 -19.96
CA GLY A 9 41.05 0.69 -18.76
C GLY A 9 41.73 0.58 -17.39
N ARG A 10 42.71 1.46 -17.13
CA ARG A 10 43.00 2.11 -15.82
C ARG A 10 42.58 1.31 -14.57
N GLY A 11 43.52 0.48 -14.11
CA GLY A 11 43.38 -0.43 -12.98
C GLY A 11 43.07 0.24 -11.66
N LYS A 12 41.92 -0.12 -11.09
CA LYS A 12 41.69 -0.04 -9.65
C LYS A 12 42.55 -1.15 -9.02
N THR A 13 43.56 -0.80 -8.25
CA THR A 13 44.38 -1.76 -7.49
C THR A 13 43.47 -2.53 -6.53
N LYS A 14 43.11 -3.76 -6.88
CA LYS A 14 42.33 -4.63 -5.98
C LYS A 14 43.22 -5.01 -4.80
N LEU A 15 42.65 -4.96 -3.59
CA LEU A 15 43.33 -5.38 -2.37
C LEU A 15 43.68 -6.88 -2.46
N SER A 16 44.72 -7.30 -1.74
CA SER A 16 45.12 -8.71 -1.70
C SER A 16 44.02 -9.58 -1.09
N LYS A 17 43.91 -10.84 -1.55
CA LYS A 17 42.88 -11.79 -1.07
C LYS A 17 42.94 -11.99 0.45
N ASN A 18 44.14 -12.03 1.02
CA ASN A 18 44.35 -12.19 2.47
C ASN A 18 43.88 -10.98 3.27
N LEU A 19 44.14 -9.76 2.78
CA LEU A 19 43.67 -8.53 3.44
C LEU A 19 42.14 -8.42 3.37
N MET A 20 41.57 -8.83 2.23
CA MET A 20 40.13 -8.82 1.98
C MET A 20 39.39 -9.86 2.87
N GLN A 21 40.04 -10.95 3.26
CA GLN A 21 39.48 -11.94 4.19
C GLN A 21 39.48 -11.49 5.67
N MET A 22 40.05 -10.34 6.01
CA MET A 22 40.05 -9.87 7.40
C MET A 22 38.64 -9.48 7.87
N LYS A 23 38.33 -9.75 9.14
CA LYS A 23 36.99 -9.51 9.75
C LYS A 23 36.40 -8.13 9.49
N PHE A 24 37.24 -7.09 9.43
CA PHE A 24 36.79 -5.70 9.19
C PHE A 24 36.42 -5.43 7.72
N MET A 25 36.94 -6.22 6.77
CA MET A 25 36.61 -6.15 5.34
C MET A 25 35.42 -7.06 4.97
N GLN A 26 35.07 -8.01 5.83
CA GLN A 26 34.05 -9.04 5.55
C GLN A 26 32.63 -8.46 5.46
N ARG A 27 32.24 -7.56 6.38
CA ARG A 27 30.85 -7.03 6.43
C ARG A 27 30.37 -6.45 5.10
N THR A 28 31.22 -5.66 4.43
CA THR A 28 30.87 -5.02 3.15
C THR A 28 30.86 -6.02 2.00
N GLN A 29 31.76 -7.00 2.03
CA GLN A 29 31.80 -8.06 1.02
C GLN A 29 30.60 -9.01 1.15
N GLU A 30 30.30 -9.47 2.36
CA GLU A 30 29.15 -10.32 2.65
C GLU A 30 27.86 -9.61 2.24
N SER A 31 27.71 -8.31 2.51
CA SER A 31 26.56 -7.53 2.05
C SER A 31 26.45 -7.47 0.53
N ASN A 32 27.57 -7.28 -0.18
CA ASN A 32 27.57 -7.23 -1.64
C ASN A 32 27.30 -8.61 -2.26
N VAL A 33 27.92 -9.67 -1.73
CA VAL A 33 27.69 -11.06 -2.17
C VAL A 33 26.25 -11.48 -1.91
N GLN A 34 25.68 -11.10 -0.77
CA GLN A 34 24.27 -11.38 -0.46
C GLN A 34 23.33 -10.69 -1.45
N LYS A 35 23.61 -9.44 -1.81
CA LYS A 35 22.84 -8.71 -2.83
C LYS A 35 22.95 -9.34 -4.21
N GLU A 36 24.14 -9.76 -4.61
CA GLU A 36 24.35 -10.46 -5.88
C GLU A 36 23.61 -11.81 -5.90
N LEU A 37 23.66 -12.56 -4.80
CA LEU A 37 22.95 -13.83 -4.65
C LEU A 37 21.43 -13.64 -4.69
N GLU A 38 20.91 -12.64 -3.98
CA GLU A 38 19.48 -12.33 -4.00
C GLU A 38 19.02 -11.86 -5.39
N ALA A 39 19.82 -11.05 -6.08
CA ALA A 39 19.53 -10.64 -7.45
C ALA A 39 19.52 -11.85 -8.39
N GLU A 40 20.50 -12.74 -8.28
CA GLU A 40 20.55 -13.98 -9.07
C GLU A 40 19.36 -14.91 -8.76
N GLN A 41 18.96 -15.03 -7.49
CA GLN A 41 17.76 -15.78 -7.11
C GLN A 41 16.50 -15.17 -7.73
N ARG A 42 16.34 -13.84 -7.66
CA ARG A 42 15.22 -13.15 -8.31
C ARG A 42 15.21 -13.38 -9.81
N ARG A 43 16.36 -13.22 -10.49
CA ARG A 43 16.48 -13.49 -11.92
C ARG A 43 16.13 -14.92 -12.27
N ARG A 44 16.57 -15.91 -11.47
CA ARG A 44 16.19 -17.31 -11.65
C ARG A 44 14.70 -17.55 -11.47
N ILE A 45 14.08 -16.93 -10.47
CA ILE A 45 12.63 -17.01 -10.28
C ILE A 45 11.94 -16.40 -11.50
N ASP A 46 12.33 -15.20 -11.94
CA ASP A 46 11.73 -14.53 -13.10
C ASP A 46 11.91 -15.32 -14.41
N GLU A 47 13.08 -15.93 -14.63
CA GLU A 47 13.38 -16.75 -15.82
C GLU A 47 12.64 -18.10 -15.81
N THR A 48 12.33 -18.64 -14.63
CA THR A 48 11.66 -19.95 -14.49
C THR A 48 10.16 -19.85 -14.30
N HIS A 49 9.66 -18.72 -13.78
CA HIS A 49 8.26 -18.52 -13.44
C HIS A 49 7.47 -18.05 -14.65
N TRP A 50 6.99 -19.00 -15.43
CA TRP A 50 6.00 -18.75 -16.47
C TRP A 50 4.60 -18.77 -15.82
N PHE A 51 3.76 -17.80 -16.18
CA PHE A 51 2.34 -17.77 -15.80
C PHE A 51 1.49 -18.24 -16.97
N LEU A 52 0.40 -18.95 -16.67
CA LEU A 52 -0.58 -19.39 -17.67
C LEU A 52 -1.89 -18.64 -17.42
N ASP A 53 -2.20 -17.69 -18.30
CA ASP A 53 -3.43 -16.91 -18.23
C ASP A 53 -4.63 -17.77 -18.64
N LEU A 54 -5.21 -18.49 -17.67
CA LEU A 54 -6.45 -19.24 -17.85
C LEU A 54 -7.64 -18.38 -17.42
N PRO A 55 -8.49 -17.92 -18.35
CA PRO A 55 -9.59 -17.00 -18.06
C PRO A 55 -10.68 -17.58 -17.16
N GLU A 56 -10.68 -18.90 -16.93
CA GLU A 56 -11.72 -19.61 -16.16
C GLU A 56 -11.32 -19.87 -14.70
N ILE A 57 -10.01 -19.84 -14.37
CA ILE A 57 -9.50 -20.11 -13.01
C ILE A 57 -9.59 -18.86 -12.14
N THR A 58 -9.37 -17.68 -12.71
CA THR A 58 -9.50 -16.39 -12.00
C THR A 58 -10.93 -16.13 -11.49
N VAL A 59 -11.93 -16.80 -12.07
CA VAL A 59 -13.35 -16.66 -11.67
C VAL A 59 -13.73 -17.64 -10.55
N LYS A 60 -12.92 -18.69 -10.32
CA LYS A 60 -13.09 -19.69 -9.25
C LYS A 60 -12.10 -19.46 -8.11
N GLU A 61 -11.92 -18.20 -7.71
CA GLU A 61 -11.39 -17.94 -6.38
C GLU A 61 -12.39 -18.50 -5.36
N SER A 62 -11.93 -19.37 -4.47
CA SER A 62 -12.77 -19.93 -3.42
C SER A 62 -13.27 -18.80 -2.54
N ASN A 63 -14.57 -18.69 -2.33
CA ASN A 63 -15.15 -17.67 -1.43
C ASN A 63 -14.80 -17.87 0.05
N PHE A 64 -14.05 -18.92 0.39
CA PHE A 64 -13.73 -19.31 1.76
C PHE A 64 -12.24 -19.59 1.88
N ASP A 65 -11.60 -18.89 2.80
CA ASP A 65 -10.24 -19.15 3.22
C ASP A 65 -10.25 -20.02 4.49
N VAL A 66 -9.58 -21.16 4.43
CA VAL A 66 -9.47 -22.10 5.55
C VAL A 66 -8.13 -21.89 6.23
N GLU A 67 -8.11 -21.11 7.30
CA GLU A 67 -6.91 -20.85 8.08
C GLU A 67 -6.82 -21.85 9.25
N PRO A 68 -5.71 -22.60 9.40
CA PRO A 68 -5.55 -23.56 10.50
C PRO A 68 -5.23 -22.89 11.84
N SER A 69 -4.93 -21.59 11.84
CA SER A 69 -4.52 -20.83 13.01
C SER A 69 -5.69 -20.09 13.64
N PHE A 70 -5.82 -20.18 14.97
CA PHE A 70 -6.81 -19.41 15.74
C PHE A 70 -6.39 -17.94 15.94
N ALA A 71 -5.15 -17.57 15.61
CA ALA A 71 -4.65 -16.22 15.86
C ALA A 71 -5.35 -15.12 15.06
N VAL A 72 -6.02 -15.47 13.96
CA VAL A 72 -6.81 -14.52 13.17
C VAL A 72 -8.22 -14.32 13.75
N CYS A 73 -8.75 -15.36 14.41
CA CYS A 73 -10.10 -15.36 14.95
C CYS A 73 -10.16 -14.84 16.40
N GLU A 74 -9.08 -15.00 17.16
CA GLU A 74 -8.98 -14.56 18.55
C GLU A 74 -7.96 -13.41 18.67
N ASP A 75 -8.32 -12.37 19.42
CA ASP A 75 -7.44 -11.23 19.76
C ASP A 75 -6.36 -11.67 20.77
N LEU A 76 -5.44 -12.52 20.32
CA LEU A 76 -4.42 -13.14 21.16
C LEU A 76 -3.37 -12.13 21.58
N LYS A 77 -3.18 -12.01 22.89
CA LYS A 77 -2.12 -11.19 23.48
C LYS A 77 -0.77 -11.90 23.47
N PHE A 78 0.29 -11.10 23.60
CA PHE A 78 1.65 -11.61 23.76
C PHE A 78 1.77 -12.56 24.96
N GLY A 79 2.16 -13.81 24.70
CA GLY A 79 2.11 -14.88 25.71
C GLY A 79 3.14 -14.76 26.86
N ARG A 80 4.25 -14.04 26.67
CA ARG A 80 5.25 -13.85 27.75
C ARG A 80 4.92 -12.61 28.56
N MET A 81 4.38 -12.80 29.75
CA MET A 81 3.97 -11.72 30.63
C MET A 81 4.79 -11.71 31.92
N SER A 82 5.09 -10.51 32.43
CA SER A 82 5.66 -10.29 33.75
C SER A 82 4.83 -9.22 34.46
N TYR A 83 4.74 -9.32 35.78
CA TYR A 83 4.00 -8.37 36.59
C TYR A 83 4.82 -7.94 37.80
N LYS A 84 4.49 -6.75 38.33
CA LYS A 84 5.03 -6.20 39.57
C LYS A 84 6.56 -6.09 39.60
N GLY A 85 7.21 -5.91 38.45
CA GLY A 85 8.66 -5.72 38.36
C GLY A 85 9.48 -6.99 38.52
N MET A 86 8.87 -8.19 38.43
CA MET A 86 9.58 -9.47 38.47
C MET A 86 10.59 -9.59 37.30
N ASN A 87 10.25 -9.02 36.14
CA ASN A 87 11.15 -8.90 35.00
C ASN A 87 10.85 -7.61 34.21
N PRO A 88 11.56 -6.51 34.49
CA PRO A 88 11.35 -5.22 33.81
C PRO A 88 11.56 -5.28 32.29
N SER A 89 12.42 -6.18 31.81
CA SER A 89 12.69 -6.33 30.37
C SER A 89 11.47 -6.88 29.64
N ILE A 90 10.79 -7.86 30.23
CA ILE A 90 9.57 -8.45 29.67
C ILE A 90 8.40 -7.47 29.77
N GLU A 91 8.29 -6.74 30.88
CA GLU A 91 7.25 -5.69 31.01
C GLU A 91 7.42 -4.59 29.97
N LYS A 92 8.65 -4.21 29.62
CA LYS A 92 8.91 -3.25 28.55
C LYS A 92 8.47 -3.78 27.18
N ILE A 93 8.78 -5.04 26.88
CA ILE A 93 8.36 -5.69 25.61
C ILE A 93 6.83 -5.80 25.54
N MET A 94 6.19 -6.19 26.65
CA MET A 94 4.73 -6.28 26.72
C MET A 94 4.09 -4.92 26.40
N ARG A 95 4.59 -3.83 26.99
CA ARG A 95 4.07 -2.47 26.73
C ARG A 95 4.33 -1.98 25.31
N SER A 96 5.45 -2.34 24.69
CA SER A 96 5.72 -1.93 23.30
C SER A 96 4.77 -2.61 22.33
N ILE A 97 4.52 -3.90 22.52
CA ILE A 97 3.60 -4.67 21.67
C ILE A 97 2.16 -4.15 21.83
N GLU A 98 1.71 -3.91 23.06
CA GLU A 98 0.38 -3.33 23.32
C GLU A 98 0.23 -1.93 22.69
N ALA A 99 1.30 -1.13 22.65
CA ALA A 99 1.27 0.18 22.01
C ALA A 99 1.20 0.07 20.48
N GLU A 100 1.97 -0.83 19.87
CA GLU A 100 1.95 -1.09 18.43
C GLU A 100 0.56 -1.59 17.97
N GLU A 101 -0.07 -2.47 18.75
CA GLU A 101 -1.42 -2.98 18.47
C GLU A 101 -2.46 -1.85 18.51
N LEU A 102 -2.39 -0.98 19.51
CA LEU A 102 -3.30 0.16 19.64
C LEU A 102 -3.11 1.17 18.49
N GLU A 103 -1.86 1.40 18.08
CA GLU A 103 -1.53 2.27 16.94
C GLU A 103 -2.08 1.67 15.64
N ALA A 104 -1.90 0.37 15.40
CA ALA A 104 -2.44 -0.31 14.23
C ALA A 104 -3.97 -0.19 14.13
N ILE A 105 -4.69 -0.35 15.24
CA ILE A 105 -6.15 -0.17 15.30
C ILE A 105 -6.54 1.29 15.01
N SER A 106 -5.80 2.25 15.58
CA SER A 106 -6.02 3.68 15.32
C SER A 106 -5.82 4.03 13.86
N GLU A 107 -4.74 3.56 13.24
CA GLU A 107 -4.47 3.78 11.82
C GLU A 107 -5.54 3.16 10.93
N GLN A 108 -6.04 1.95 11.25
CA GLN A 108 -7.15 1.34 10.50
C GLN A 108 -8.40 2.21 10.56
N ARG A 109 -8.76 2.69 11.75
CA ARG A 109 -9.89 3.63 11.91
C ARG A 109 -9.68 4.92 11.13
N GLU A 110 -8.47 5.48 11.14
CA GLU A 110 -8.17 6.69 10.35
C GLU A 110 -8.25 6.44 8.85
N ARG A 111 -7.78 5.28 8.37
CA ARG A 111 -7.92 4.88 6.96
C ARG A 111 -9.40 4.75 6.55
N GLU A 112 -10.25 4.18 7.41
CA GLU A 112 -11.69 4.08 7.14
C GLU A 112 -12.39 5.44 7.10
N MET A 113 -11.97 6.39 7.94
CA MET A 113 -12.56 7.73 8.00
C MET A 113 -12.06 8.66 6.90
N THR A 114 -10.89 8.39 6.32
CA THR A 114 -10.29 9.23 5.28
C THR A 114 -10.82 8.84 3.90
N VAL A 115 -11.18 9.84 3.11
CA VAL A 115 -11.61 9.64 1.72
C VAL A 115 -10.36 9.57 0.85
N SER A 116 -10.22 8.50 0.06
CA SER A 116 -9.11 8.36 -0.90
C SER A 116 -9.11 9.49 -1.93
N ASP A 117 -7.93 9.92 -2.39
CA ASP A 117 -7.75 10.96 -3.41
C ASP A 117 -8.55 10.68 -4.68
N GLU A 118 -8.65 9.40 -5.09
CA GLU A 118 -9.44 8.98 -6.24
C GLU A 118 -10.92 9.24 -6.04
N GLU A 119 -11.43 8.94 -4.85
CA GLU A 119 -12.84 9.17 -4.50
C GLU A 119 -13.11 10.67 -4.37
N MET A 120 -12.19 11.44 -3.78
CA MET A 120 -12.26 12.89 -3.71
C MET A 120 -12.34 13.52 -5.10
N ALA A 121 -11.50 13.06 -6.05
CA ALA A 121 -11.52 13.53 -7.43
C ALA A 121 -12.85 13.22 -8.16
N ARG A 122 -13.42 12.02 -7.94
CA ARG A 122 -14.74 11.65 -8.49
C ARG A 122 -15.85 12.53 -7.94
N ARG A 123 -15.85 12.82 -6.64
CA ARG A 123 -16.83 13.74 -6.02
C ARG A 123 -16.66 15.17 -6.54
N TYR A 124 -15.43 15.61 -6.78
CA TYR A 124 -15.16 16.96 -7.27
C TYR A 124 -15.64 17.16 -8.73
N SER A 125 -15.41 16.17 -9.61
CA SER A 125 -15.84 16.27 -11.02
C SER A 125 -17.36 16.38 -11.17
N THR A 126 -18.12 15.62 -10.39
CA THR A 126 -19.60 15.66 -10.38
C THR A 126 -20.15 16.97 -9.81
N LEU A 127 -19.53 17.50 -8.75
CA LEU A 127 -19.98 18.73 -8.10
C LEU A 127 -19.69 19.98 -8.95
N VAL A 128 -18.51 20.10 -9.56
CA VAL A 128 -18.14 21.26 -10.39
C VAL A 128 -19.00 21.33 -11.66
N GLY A 129 -19.32 20.20 -12.28
CA GLY A 129 -20.21 20.15 -13.44
C GLY A 129 -21.65 20.61 -13.15
N THR A 130 -22.16 20.37 -11.94
CA THR A 130 -23.51 20.80 -11.56
C THR A 130 -23.58 22.25 -11.06
N ILE A 131 -22.52 22.73 -10.40
CA ILE A 131 -22.44 24.10 -9.88
C ILE A 131 -22.33 25.13 -11.02
N THR A 132 -21.49 24.86 -12.02
CA THR A 132 -21.34 25.75 -13.19
C THR A 132 -22.68 26.00 -13.90
N ASN A 133 -23.49 24.96 -14.06
CA ASN A 133 -24.83 25.05 -14.65
C ASN A 133 -25.84 25.90 -13.84
N LYS A 134 -25.67 26.04 -12.53
CA LYS A 134 -26.53 26.90 -11.70
C LYS A 134 -26.26 28.39 -11.91
N PHE A 135 -25.03 28.74 -12.29
CA PHE A 135 -24.61 30.13 -12.50
C PHE A 135 -24.78 30.59 -13.95
N THR A 136 -24.68 29.71 -14.94
CA THR A 136 -24.95 30.04 -16.35
C THR A 136 -26.43 30.35 -16.59
N LYS A 137 -27.35 29.63 -15.93
CA LYS A 137 -28.80 29.82 -16.12
C LYS A 137 -29.32 31.18 -15.62
N LYS A 138 -28.63 31.83 -14.68
CA LYS A 138 -29.03 33.15 -14.17
C LYS A 138 -28.62 34.32 -15.09
N ARG A 139 -27.64 34.12 -15.99
CA ARG A 139 -27.17 35.18 -16.90
C ARG A 139 -28.11 35.41 -18.08
N ASN A 140 -28.89 34.40 -18.47
CA ASN A 140 -29.80 34.47 -19.62
C ASN A 140 -31.27 34.76 -19.26
N ARG A 141 -31.59 34.98 -17.97
CA ARG A 141 -32.98 35.25 -17.52
C ARG A 141 -33.51 36.63 -17.96
N THR A 142 -32.64 37.56 -18.35
CA THR A 142 -33.03 38.92 -18.72
C THR A 142 -33.32 39.12 -20.21
N GLN A 143 -33.26 38.08 -21.05
CA GLN A 143 -33.52 38.18 -22.50
C GLN A 143 -34.69 37.34 -23.03
N ALA A 144 -35.42 36.60 -22.19
CA ALA A 144 -36.60 35.87 -22.63
C ALA A 144 -37.87 36.66 -22.28
N LEU A 145 -38.50 37.20 -23.31
CA LEU A 145 -39.85 37.79 -23.29
C LEU A 145 -40.89 36.76 -22.80
N ASP A 146 -41.97 37.28 -22.22
CA ASP A 146 -43.10 36.56 -21.63
C ASP A 146 -43.60 35.37 -22.49
N GLU A 147 -43.37 34.15 -22.01
CA GLU A 147 -44.23 33.00 -22.29
C GLU A 147 -44.71 32.39 -20.95
N PRO A 148 -45.98 31.96 -20.85
CA PRO A 148 -46.54 31.41 -19.62
C PRO A 148 -45.89 30.07 -19.28
N GLN A 149 -44.89 30.09 -18.40
CA GLN A 149 -44.31 28.90 -17.81
C GLN A 149 -45.35 28.23 -16.89
N GLU A 150 -45.78 27.01 -17.26
CA GLU A 150 -46.64 26.18 -16.43
C GLU A 150 -46.05 26.03 -15.01
N LYS A 151 -46.88 26.30 -14.00
CA LYS A 151 -46.50 26.23 -12.59
C LYS A 151 -46.17 24.77 -12.25
N ARG A 152 -44.87 24.44 -12.18
CA ARG A 152 -44.40 23.15 -11.68
C ARG A 152 -44.90 22.96 -10.25
N VAL A 153 -45.69 21.91 -10.03
CA VAL A 153 -46.20 21.52 -8.72
C VAL A 153 -45.02 21.26 -7.78
N LYS A 154 -45.05 21.89 -6.60
CA LYS A 154 -44.03 21.69 -5.57
C LYS A 154 -44.12 20.24 -5.10
N LYS A 155 -43.03 19.48 -5.28
CA LYS A 155 -42.91 18.14 -4.71
C LYS A 155 -42.59 18.29 -3.22
N GLU A 156 -43.54 17.94 -2.37
CA GLU A 156 -43.34 17.90 -0.91
C GLU A 156 -42.53 16.65 -0.52
N PHE A 157 -41.70 16.81 0.51
CA PHE A 157 -40.85 15.75 1.03
C PHE A 157 -41.72 14.65 1.66
N ARG A 158 -41.73 13.47 1.06
CA ARG A 158 -42.36 12.28 1.66
C ARG A 158 -41.35 11.57 2.53
N LYS A 159 -41.72 11.34 3.79
CA LYS A 159 -40.92 10.49 4.68
C LYS A 159 -40.89 9.06 4.13
N PRO A 160 -39.77 8.35 4.23
CA PRO A 160 -39.69 6.94 3.87
C PRO A 160 -40.70 6.11 4.68
N PRO A 161 -41.23 5.01 4.12
CA PRO A 161 -42.03 4.06 4.90
C PRO A 161 -41.13 3.39 5.95
N ASP A 162 -41.69 3.20 7.15
CA ASP A 162 -41.04 2.45 8.22
C ASP A 162 -41.22 0.94 7.93
N GLU A 163 -40.13 0.28 7.52
CA GLU A 163 -39.89 -1.17 7.69
C GLU A 163 -38.54 -1.36 8.39
#